data_AF-A0A6G2QT87-F1
#
_entry.id   AF-A0A6G2QT87-F1
#
_cell.length_a   1.000
_cell.length_b   1.000
_cell.length_c   1.000
_cell.angle_alpha   90.00
_cell.angle_beta   90.00
_cell.angle_gamma   90.00
#
_symmetry.space_group_name_H-M   'P 1'
#
loop_
_entity.id
_entity.type
_entity.pdbx_description
1 polymer ?
#
loop_
_entity_poly.entity_id
_entity_poly.type
_entity_poly.pdbx_seq_one_letter_code
_entity_poly.pdbx_strand_id
1 'polypeptide(L)'
;QRLRPLRAEVARHERAFAGTPSSSPSPSVSASPSVSASPSGPAAPSAAASAAVPAKEKDALAELAAAEREIADRRTEALLTAPSELARLLASVAAAGAAHVYLLTEAGR
;
A
#
# COMPACT_ATOMS: atom_id res chain seq x y z
N GLN A 1 10.14 19.27 -4.72
CA GLN A 1 11.20 18.36 -5.23
C GLN A 1 11.84 17.44 -4.17
N ARG A 2 11.95 17.84 -2.89
CA ARG A 2 12.66 17.06 -1.84
C ARG A 2 12.09 15.66 -1.55
N LEU A 3 10.79 15.44 -1.75
CA LEU A 3 10.13 14.15 -1.48
C LEU A 3 10.17 13.16 -2.65
N ARG A 4 10.77 13.52 -3.80
CA ARG A 4 10.79 12.65 -4.98
C ARG A 4 11.43 11.27 -4.69
N PRO A 5 12.59 11.17 -4.01
CA PRO A 5 13.18 9.87 -3.70
C PRO A 5 12.27 9.02 -2.81
N LEU A 6 11.67 9.62 -1.78
CA LEU A 6 10.75 8.91 -0.88
C LEU A 6 9.51 8.39 -1.60
N ARG A 7 8.92 9.20 -2.49
CA ARG A 7 7.76 8.77 -3.30
C ARG A 7 8.11 7.64 -4.27
N ALA A 8 9.34 7.60 -4.78
CA ALA A 8 9.80 6.50 -5.61
C ALA A 8 9.91 5.19 -4.82
N GLU A 9 10.37 5.24 -3.58
CA GLU A 9 10.43 4.05 -2.70
C GLU A 9 9.05 3.54 -2.34
N VAL A 10 8.09 4.42 -2.04
CA VAL A 10 6.69 4.01 -1.80
C VAL A 10 6.12 3.28 -3.02
N ALA A 11 6.32 3.82 -4.23
CA ALA A 11 5.86 3.18 -5.45
C ALA A 11 6.51 1.81 -5.70
N ARG A 12 7.79 1.63 -5.32
CA ARG A 12 8.46 0.32 -5.36
C ARG A 12 7.84 -0.67 -4.37
N HIS A 13 7.52 -0.21 -3.17
CA HIS A 13 6.91 -1.02 -2.13
C HIS A 13 5.49 -1.49 -2.51
N GLU A 14 4.68 -0.59 -3.06
CA GLU A 14 3.35 -0.93 -3.60
C GLU A 14 3.45 -2.01 -4.68
N ARG A 15 4.44 -1.88 -5.59
CA ARG A 15 4.66 -2.88 -6.65
C ARG A 15 5.09 -4.24 -6.10
N ALA A 16 5.85 -4.27 -5.01
CA ALA A 16 6.21 -5.52 -4.34
C ALA A 16 4.99 -6.23 -3.73
N PHE A 17 4.04 -5.46 -3.17
CA PHE A 17 2.80 -6.00 -2.62
C PHE A 17 1.72 -6.33 -3.64
N ALA A 18 1.76 -5.76 -4.84
CA ALA A 18 0.82 -6.05 -5.92
C ALA A 18 0.90 -7.51 -6.42
N GLY A 19 1.90 -8.28 -5.98
CA GLY A 19 2.15 -9.64 -6.43
C GLY A 19 2.70 -9.64 -7.85
N THR A 20 3.99 -9.93 -8.01
CA THR A 20 4.47 -10.33 -9.34
C THR A 20 3.94 -11.73 -9.64
N PRO A 21 3.38 -12.01 -10.84
CA PRO A 21 3.14 -13.40 -11.23
C PRO A 21 4.47 -14.13 -11.09
N SER A 22 4.44 -15.23 -10.33
CA SER A 22 5.60 -16.02 -9.91
C SER A 22 6.69 -16.08 -10.98
N SER A 23 7.81 -15.40 -10.72
CA SER A 23 9.10 -15.79 -11.29
C SER A 23 10.00 -16.07 -10.11
N SER A 24 10.00 -17.35 -9.73
CA SER A 24 10.94 -17.96 -8.79
C SER A 24 12.37 -17.48 -9.06
N PRO A 25 13.12 -16.95 -8.07
CA PRO A 25 14.54 -16.69 -8.24
C PRO A 25 15.30 -18.02 -8.11
N SER A 26 15.47 -18.74 -9.23
CA SER A 26 16.59 -19.67 -9.36
C SER A 26 17.86 -18.86 -9.67
N PRO A 27 19.02 -19.13 -9.03
CA PRO A 27 20.21 -18.31 -9.24
C PRO A 27 20.81 -18.52 -10.65
N SER A 28 20.81 -17.42 -11.42
CA SER A 28 21.62 -17.08 -12.61
C SER A 28 22.32 -18.18 -13.41
N VAL A 29 21.94 -18.30 -14.69
CA VAL A 29 22.90 -18.20 -15.80
C VAL A 29 22.28 -17.41 -16.98
N SER A 30 22.95 -16.33 -17.39
CA SER A 30 22.91 -15.60 -18.67
C SER A 30 21.63 -15.54 -19.53
N ALA A 31 21.09 -14.34 -19.74
CA ALA A 31 21.03 -13.66 -21.05
C ALA A 31 20.34 -12.29 -20.97
N SER A 32 20.77 -11.38 -21.85
CA SER A 32 20.47 -9.94 -21.90
C SER A 32 19.25 -9.61 -22.80
N PRO A 33 18.96 -8.33 -23.15
CA PRO A 33 17.74 -7.60 -22.84
C PRO A 33 16.63 -7.70 -23.92
N SER A 34 15.35 -7.56 -23.52
CA SER A 34 14.28 -7.21 -24.47
C SER A 34 13.08 -6.53 -23.80
N VAL A 35 12.50 -5.63 -24.60
CA VAL A 35 11.54 -4.59 -24.30
C VAL A 35 10.09 -5.06 -24.25
N SER A 36 9.25 -4.22 -23.65
CA SER A 36 7.79 -4.09 -23.82
C SER A 36 6.86 -5.22 -23.36
N ALA A 37 6.11 -4.95 -22.31
CA ALA A 37 4.65 -4.79 -22.39
C ALA A 37 4.11 -4.23 -21.06
N SER A 38 3.60 -3.00 -21.09
CA SER A 38 2.72 -2.49 -20.03
C SER A 38 1.40 -3.25 -20.06
N PRO A 39 0.94 -3.84 -18.95
CA PRO A 39 -0.48 -3.88 -18.68
C PRO A 39 -0.86 -2.53 -18.05
N SER A 40 -1.73 -1.79 -18.75
CA SER A 40 -2.52 -0.72 -18.16
C SER A 40 -3.40 -1.33 -17.06
N GLY A 41 -2.86 -1.44 -15.85
CA GLY A 41 -3.63 -1.69 -14.63
C GLY A 41 -4.30 -0.40 -14.15
N PRO A 42 -5.36 -0.48 -13.33
CA PRO A 42 -6.20 0.67 -13.01
C PRO A 42 -5.33 1.77 -12.42
N ALA A 43 -5.59 3.00 -12.89
CA ALA A 43 -4.88 4.20 -12.55
C ALA A 43 -4.40 4.16 -11.09
N ALA A 44 -3.08 4.28 -10.90
CA ALA A 44 -2.53 4.77 -9.64
C ALA A 44 -3.43 5.95 -9.21
N PRO A 45 -3.82 6.07 -7.92
CA PRO A 45 -4.60 7.23 -7.50
C PRO A 45 -3.77 8.46 -7.87
N SER A 46 -4.18 9.08 -8.98
CA SER A 46 -3.49 10.23 -9.56
C SER A 46 -3.54 11.26 -8.48
N ALA A 47 -2.35 11.55 -7.93
CA ALA A 47 -2.06 12.60 -6.98
C ALA A 47 -3.35 13.09 -6.31
N ALA A 48 -3.84 12.33 -5.32
CA ALA A 48 -5.03 12.69 -4.56
C ALA A 48 -4.95 14.20 -4.33
N ALA A 49 -5.83 14.94 -5.00
CA ALA A 49 -5.93 16.39 -4.85
C ALA A 49 -5.91 16.59 -3.34
N SER A 50 -4.87 17.26 -2.81
CA SER A 50 -4.56 17.23 -1.38
C SER A 50 -5.85 17.48 -0.63
N ALA A 51 -6.43 16.41 -0.08
CA ALA A 51 -7.75 16.49 0.51
C ALA A 51 -7.63 17.56 1.59
N ALA A 52 -8.52 18.55 1.53
CA ALA A 52 -8.44 19.67 2.44
C ALA A 52 -8.54 19.10 3.86
N VAL A 53 -7.46 19.25 4.64
CA VAL A 53 -7.42 18.73 6.01
C VAL A 53 -8.43 19.53 6.83
N PRO A 54 -9.32 18.88 7.58
CA PRO A 54 -10.25 19.58 8.45
C PRO A 54 -9.53 20.54 9.40
N ALA A 55 -10.12 21.73 9.62
CA ALA A 55 -9.52 22.74 10.49
C ALA A 55 -9.52 22.32 11.97
N LYS A 56 -10.44 21.44 12.36
CA LYS A 56 -10.49 20.90 13.73
C LYS A 56 -9.65 19.64 13.78
N GLU A 57 -8.72 19.61 14.73
CA GLU A 57 -7.82 18.49 14.97
C GLU A 57 -8.58 17.16 15.15
N LYS A 58 -9.65 17.15 15.96
CA LYS A 58 -10.46 15.94 16.18
C LYS A 58 -11.07 15.39 14.89
N ASP A 59 -11.56 16.27 14.03
CA ASP A 59 -12.16 15.87 12.75
C ASP A 59 -11.07 15.33 11.81
N ALA A 60 -9.89 15.96 11.78
CA ALA A 60 -8.75 15.50 11.00
C ALA A 60 -8.23 14.12 11.44
N LEU A 61 -8.15 13.87 12.75
CA LEU A 61 -7.76 12.56 13.30
C LEU A 61 -8.83 11.49 13.00
N ALA A 62 -10.11 11.84 13.08
CA ALA A 62 -11.20 10.91 12.76
C ALA A 62 -11.20 10.52 11.28
N GLU A 63 -11.02 11.49 10.36
CA GLU A 63 -10.88 11.21 8.93
C GLU A 63 -9.65 10.35 8.63
N LEU A 64 -8.51 10.64 9.27
CA LEU A 64 -7.30 9.84 9.11
C LEU A 64 -7.49 8.41 9.61
N ALA A 65 -8.14 8.22 10.76
CA ALA A 65 -8.46 6.90 11.29
C ALA A 65 -9.41 6.11 10.37
N ALA A 66 -10.39 6.78 9.77
CA ALA A 66 -11.30 6.17 8.80
C ALA A 66 -10.57 5.72 7.53
N ALA A 67 -9.69 6.58 6.99
CA ALA A 67 -8.90 6.27 5.80
C ALA A 67 -7.94 5.08 6.05
N GLU A 68 -7.27 5.03 7.21
CA GLU A 68 -6.38 3.91 7.56
C GLU A 68 -7.18 2.61 7.74
N ARG A 69 -8.39 2.68 8.30
CA ARG A 69 -9.29 1.51 8.42
C ARG A 69 -9.68 0.97 7.05
N GLU A 70 -10.09 1.83 6.12
CA GLU A 70 -10.43 1.42 4.75
C GLU A 70 -9.26 0.72 4.04
N ILE A 71 -8.04 1.21 4.24
CA ILE A 71 -6.84 0.58 3.68
C ILE A 71 -6.57 -0.78 4.32
N ALA A 72 -6.68 -0.90 5.65
CA ALA A 72 -6.50 -2.16 6.36
C ALA A 72 -7.56 -3.21 5.97
N ASP A 73 -8.81 -2.79 5.79
CA ASP A 73 -9.92 -3.66 5.37
C ASP A 73 -9.68 -4.19 3.95
N ARG A 74 -9.34 -3.33 2.99
CA ARG A 74 -8.98 -3.76 1.62
C ARG A 74 -7.82 -4.75 1.59
N ARG A 75 -6.80 -4.56 2.44
CA ARG A 75 -5.69 -5.52 2.56
C ARG A 75 -6.14 -6.85 3.15
N THR A 76 -7.07 -6.82 4.11
CA THR A 76 -7.67 -8.02 4.71
C THR A 76 -8.49 -8.80 3.69
N GLU A 77 -9.27 -8.11 2.84
CA GLU A 77 -10.00 -8.73 1.73
C GLU A 77 -9.03 -9.37 0.71
N ALA A 78 -7.93 -8.70 0.38
CA ALA A 78 -6.93 -9.21 -0.55
C ALA A 78 -6.28 -10.53 -0.08
N LEU A 79 -6.25 -10.80 1.23
CA LEU A 79 -5.73 -12.06 1.79
C LEU A 79 -6.41 -13.29 1.22
N LEU A 80 -7.72 -13.19 0.93
CA LEU A 80 -8.54 -14.32 0.53
C LEU A 80 -8.12 -14.94 -0.81
N THR A 81 -7.42 -14.16 -1.64
CA THR A 81 -6.99 -14.58 -2.99
C THR A 81 -5.47 -14.57 -3.16
N ALA A 82 -4.73 -14.17 -2.12
CA ALA A 82 -3.26 -14.07 -2.17
C ALA A 82 -2.58 -15.43 -1.95
N PRO A 83 -1.42 -15.68 -2.58
CA PRO A 83 -0.55 -16.81 -2.23
C PRO A 83 -0.12 -16.75 -0.75
N SER A 84 0.14 -17.90 -0.12
CA SER A 84 0.35 -18.02 1.33
C SER A 84 1.39 -17.06 1.94
N GLU A 85 2.54 -16.89 1.31
CA GLU A 85 3.59 -15.97 1.79
C GLU A 85 3.15 -14.50 1.68
N LEU A 86 2.52 -14.11 0.57
CA LEU A 86 1.98 -12.76 0.41
C LEU A 86 0.82 -12.51 1.37
N ALA A 87 -0.04 -13.50 1.61
CA ALA A 87 -1.12 -13.41 2.59
C ALA A 87 -0.57 -13.17 4.00
N ARG A 88 0.49 -13.87 4.42
CA ARG A 88 1.13 -13.62 5.73
C ARG A 88 1.67 -12.19 5.84
N LEU A 89 2.33 -11.69 4.79
CA LEU A 89 2.83 -10.31 4.75
C LEU A 89 1.69 -9.29 4.82
N LEU A 90 0.67 -9.44 3.98
CA LEU A 90 -0.50 -8.56 3.96
C LEU A 90 -1.26 -8.58 5.29
N ALA A 91 -1.33 -9.74 5.97
CA ALA A 91 -1.97 -9.85 7.27
C ALA A 91 -1.21 -9.06 8.34
N SER A 92 0.13 -9.12 8.35
CA SER A 92 0.95 -8.30 9.25
C SER A 92 0.79 -6.80 8.97
N VAL A 93 0.71 -6.40 7.70
CA VAL A 93 0.51 -4.99 7.31
C VAL A 93 -0.90 -4.50 7.67
N ALA A 94 -1.93 -5.33 7.45
CA ALA A 94 -3.30 -5.02 7.85
C ALA A 94 -3.43 -4.89 9.38
N ALA A 95 -2.78 -5.79 10.13
CA ALA A 95 -2.75 -5.72 11.60
C ALA A 95 -2.03 -4.45 12.10
N ALA A 96 -0.93 -4.05 11.47
CA ALA A 96 -0.26 -2.77 11.79
C ALA A 96 -1.17 -1.57 11.50
N GLY A 97 -1.90 -1.57 10.38
CA GLY A 97 -2.89 -0.54 10.06
C GLY A 97 -4.01 -0.49 11.10
N ALA A 98 -4.53 -1.63 11.54
CA ALA A 98 -5.53 -1.70 12.61
C ALA A 98 -5.02 -1.12 13.94
N ALA A 99 -3.74 -1.34 14.28
CA ALA A 99 -3.11 -0.72 15.45
C ALA A 99 -3.03 0.81 15.30
N HIS A 100 -2.70 1.32 14.11
CA HIS A 100 -2.71 2.76 13.85
C HIS A 100 -4.12 3.36 14.00
N VAL A 101 -5.14 2.70 13.45
CA VAL A 101 -6.55 3.11 13.62
C VAL A 101 -6.92 3.22 15.09
N TYR A 102 -6.53 2.24 15.91
CA TYR A 102 -6.75 2.27 17.35
C TYR A 102 -6.07 3.49 18.00
N LEU A 103 -4.78 3.70 17.73
CA LEU A 103 -4.04 4.84 18.30
C LEU A 103 -4.60 6.20 17.87
N LEU A 104 -5.00 6.35 16.61
CA LEU A 104 -5.61 7.58 16.10
C LEU A 104 -6.98 7.85 16.73
N THR A 105 -7.77 6.79 16.92
CA THR A 105 -9.08 6.89 17.58
C THR A 105 -8.93 7.30 19.05
N GLU A 106 -7.96 6.74 19.76
CA GLU A 106 -7.69 7.10 21.15
C GLU A 106 -7.09 8.52 21.29
N ALA A 107 -6.27 8.95 20.33
CA ALA A 107 -5.76 10.33 20.31
C ALA A 107 -6.84 11.38 20.03
N GLY A 108 -7.91 11.02 19.30
CA GLY A 108 -9.03 11.92 18.99
C GLY A 108 -10.12 12.00 20.07
N ARG A 109 -10.09 11.10 21.06
CA ARG A 109 -11.07 11.01 22.14
C ARG A 109 -10.88 12.17 23.13
#